data_AF-A0A9E2UWP0-F1
#
_entry.id   AF-A0A9E2UWP0-F1
#
_cell.length_a   1.000
_cell.length_b   1.000
_cell.length_c   1.000
_cell.angle_alpha   90.00
_cell.angle_beta   90.00
_cell.angle_gamma   90.00
#
_symmetry.space_group_name_H-M   'P 1'
#
loop_
_entity.id
_entity.type
_entity.pdbx_description
1 polymer ?
#
loop_
_entity_poly.entity_id
_entity_poly.type
_entity_poly.pdbx_seq_one_letter_code
_entity_poly.pdbx_strand_id
1 'polypeptide(L)'
;MHDDIVFDIMNREKLDKLRKRVEELRKKGGIGYSELESLARALGRVPSKRGKHQTWVNQTFDDLRPLSIPRHGSKDLNKYTAKDILDQLELDIEKFEELIEE
;
A
#
# COMPACT_ATOMS: atom_id res chain seq x y z
N MET A 1 3.56 -20.63 10.27
CA MET A 1 2.54 -21.29 9.42
C MET A 1 1.49 -20.27 8.95
N HIS A 2 1.91 -19.06 8.54
CA HIS A 2 1.03 -18.03 7.97
C HIS A 2 1.48 -17.59 6.56
N ASP A 3 2.63 -18.08 6.08
CA ASP A 3 3.24 -17.65 4.82
C ASP A 3 2.49 -18.13 3.57
N ASP A 4 2.06 -19.40 3.52
CA ASP A 4 1.45 -19.99 2.31
C ASP A 4 0.19 -19.25 1.81
N ILE A 5 -0.61 -18.67 2.70
CA ILE A 5 -1.82 -17.94 2.31
C ILE A 5 -1.46 -16.59 1.69
N VAL A 6 -0.40 -15.95 2.20
CA VAL A 6 0.02 -14.64 1.72
C VAL A 6 0.64 -14.78 0.33
N PHE A 7 1.46 -15.82 0.12
CA PHE A 7 2.01 -16.16 -1.19
C PHE A 7 0.93 -16.50 -2.23
N ASP A 8 -0.10 -17.26 -1.86
CA ASP A 8 -1.20 -17.60 -2.78
C ASP A 8 -2.01 -16.35 -3.20
N ILE A 9 -2.16 -15.39 -2.28
CA ILE A 9 -2.87 -14.13 -2.55
C ILE A 9 -1.99 -13.14 -3.36
N MET A 10 -0.68 -13.08 -3.11
CA MET A 10 0.29 -12.17 -3.76
C MET A 10 1.11 -12.88 -4.83
N ASN A 11 0.57 -12.92 -6.05
CA ASN A 11 1.28 -13.41 -7.22
C ASN A 11 2.04 -12.25 -7.92
N ARG A 12 3.17 -12.55 -8.58
CA ARG A 12 3.94 -11.62 -9.44
C ARG A 12 3.06 -10.80 -10.39
N GLU A 13 2.05 -11.44 -10.99
CA GLU A 13 1.09 -10.74 -11.86
C GLU A 13 0.27 -9.66 -11.12
N LYS A 14 -0.06 -9.86 -9.85
CA LYS A 14 -0.76 -8.85 -9.04
C LYS A 14 0.21 -7.74 -8.62
N LEU A 15 1.45 -8.07 -8.27
CA LEU A 15 2.47 -7.08 -7.95
C LEU A 15 2.74 -6.14 -9.14
N ASP A 16 2.89 -6.69 -10.35
CA ASP A 16 3.02 -5.89 -11.58
C ASP A 16 1.80 -4.99 -11.82
N LYS A 17 0.58 -5.50 -11.60
CA LYS A 17 -0.65 -4.70 -11.71
C LYS A 17 -0.69 -3.57 -10.68
N LEU A 18 -0.28 -3.83 -9.44
CA LEU A 18 -0.23 -2.82 -8.39
C LEU A 18 0.84 -1.76 -8.68
N ARG A 19 2.01 -2.17 -9.17
CA ARG A 19 3.08 -1.27 -9.60
C ARG A 19 2.62 -0.34 -10.72
N LYS A 20 1.97 -0.89 -11.76
CA LYS A 20 1.36 -0.09 -12.84
C LYS A 20 0.34 0.90 -12.28
N ARG A 21 -0.53 0.46 -11.37
CA ARG A 21 -1.54 1.31 -10.73
C ARG A 21 -0.90 2.46 -9.94
N VAL A 22 0.18 2.21 -9.20
CA VAL A 22 0.96 3.22 -8.47
C VAL A 22 1.53 4.24 -9.46
N GLU A 23 2.11 3.79 -10.56
CA GLU A 23 2.68 4.67 -11.59
C GLU A 23 1.62 5.53 -12.29
N GLU A 24 0.46 4.95 -12.60
CA GLU A 24 -0.69 5.68 -13.18
C GLU A 24 -1.20 6.76 -12.23
N LEU A 25 -1.37 6.44 -10.94
CA LEU A 25 -1.79 7.39 -9.92
C LEU A 25 -0.77 8.52 -9.75
N ARG A 26 0.52 8.19 -9.79
CA ARG A 26 1.63 9.15 -9.75
C ARG A 26 1.60 10.11 -10.93
N LYS A 27 1.28 9.62 -12.14
CA LYS A 27 1.14 10.44 -13.36
C LYS A 27 -0.13 11.28 -13.38
N LYS A 28 -1.25 10.75 -12.86
CA LYS A 28 -2.56 11.41 -12.88
C LYS A 28 -2.61 12.71 -12.06
N GLY A 29 -1.86 12.79 -10.96
CA GLY A 29 -1.76 14.00 -10.14
C GLY A 29 -3.09 14.43 -9.53
N GLY A 30 -3.49 13.80 -8.43
CA GLY A 30 -4.80 14.01 -7.78
C GLY A 30 -5.30 12.73 -7.16
N ILE A 31 -4.52 12.21 -6.20
CA ILE A 31 -4.77 10.90 -5.63
C ILE A 31 -5.68 11.06 -4.42
N GLY A 32 -6.85 10.44 -4.49
CA GLY A 32 -7.77 10.37 -3.36
C GLY A 32 -7.29 9.33 -2.33
N TYR A 33 -7.64 9.56 -1.06
CA TYR A 33 -7.36 8.60 0.01
C TYR A 33 -7.92 7.22 -0.31
N SER A 34 -9.10 7.12 -0.95
CA SER A 34 -9.73 5.84 -1.30
C SER A 34 -8.89 4.97 -2.24
N GLU A 35 -8.15 5.57 -3.18
CA GLU A 35 -7.30 4.80 -4.09
C GLU A 35 -6.05 4.27 -3.37
N LEU A 36 -5.47 5.08 -2.47
CA LEU A 36 -4.35 4.66 -1.62
C LEU A 36 -4.77 3.56 -0.64
N GLU A 37 -5.95 3.68 -0.04
CA GLU A 37 -6.51 2.64 0.84
C GLU A 37 -6.76 1.33 0.07
N SER A 38 -7.21 1.42 -1.18
CA SER A 38 -7.43 0.25 -2.03
C SER A 38 -6.11 -0.44 -2.38
N LEU A 39 -5.05 0.31 -2.69
CA LEU A 39 -3.70 -0.22 -2.90
C LEU A 39 -3.14 -0.87 -1.64
N ALA A 40 -3.23 -0.19 -0.50
CA ALA A 40 -2.75 -0.71 0.78
C ALA A 40 -3.45 -2.04 1.13
N ARG A 41 -4.77 -2.10 0.95
CA ARG A 41 -5.54 -3.32 1.17
C ARG A 41 -5.16 -4.44 0.19
N ALA A 42 -4.90 -4.10 -1.06
CA ALA A 42 -4.45 -5.07 -2.05
C ALA A 42 -3.08 -5.65 -1.68
N LEU A 43 -2.19 -4.85 -1.10
CA LEU A 43 -0.89 -5.24 -0.54
C LEU A 43 -0.98 -6.01 0.79
N GLY A 44 -2.19 -6.42 1.22
CA GLY A 44 -2.38 -7.16 2.46
C GLY A 44 -2.26 -6.30 3.73
N ARG A 45 -2.12 -4.97 3.60
CA ARG A 45 -2.19 -4.08 4.76
C ARG A 45 -3.63 -4.02 5.26
N VAL A 46 -3.79 -4.01 6.58
CA VAL A 46 -5.09 -3.92 7.23
C VAL A 46 -5.25 -2.56 7.93
N PRO A 47 -6.46 -1.98 7.89
CA PRO A 47 -6.73 -0.72 8.57
C PRO A 47 -6.76 -0.95 10.09
N SER A 48 -5.82 -0.31 10.80
CA SER A 48 -5.78 -0.26 12.25
C SER A 48 -6.53 0.99 12.75
N LYS A 49 -7.48 0.80 13.68
CA LYS A 49 -8.28 1.88 14.29
C LYS A 49 -7.55 2.55 15.47
N ARG A 50 -6.23 2.75 15.38
CA ARG A 50 -5.44 3.34 16.46
C ARG A 50 -5.20 4.84 16.22
N GLY A 51 -6.19 5.67 16.56
CA GLY A 51 -6.09 7.13 16.54
C GLY A 51 -7.12 7.85 15.66
N LYS A 52 -6.95 9.18 15.50
CA LYS A 52 -7.79 10.04 14.65
C LYS A 52 -7.50 9.87 13.14
N HIS A 53 -6.34 9.32 12.80
CA HIS A 53 -5.91 9.05 11.43
C HIS A 53 -6.01 7.56 11.15
N GLN A 54 -6.42 7.18 9.94
CA GLN A 54 -6.49 5.79 9.53
C GLN A 54 -5.07 5.28 9.26
N THR A 55 -4.55 4.46 10.17
CA THR A 55 -3.26 3.80 10.00
C THR A 55 -3.46 2.43 9.38
N TRP A 56 -2.54 2.00 8.54
CA TRP A 56 -2.53 0.75 7.80
C TRP A 56 -1.28 -0.03 8.17
N VAL A 57 -1.47 -1.18 8.79
CA VAL A 57 -0.38 -2.04 9.26
C VAL A 57 -0.31 -3.29 8.39
N ASN A 58 0.89 -3.76 8.09
CA ASN A 58 1.06 -5.05 7.43
C ASN A 58 1.03 -6.14 8.52
N GLN A 59 0.23 -7.18 8.35
CA GLN A 59 0.19 -8.32 9.28
C GLN A 59 1.18 -9.42 8.90
N THR A 60 1.60 -9.45 7.64
CA THR A 60 2.58 -10.42 7.12
C THR A 60 3.98 -10.01 7.52
N PHE A 61 4.33 -8.74 7.29
CA PHE A 61 5.66 -8.23 7.55
C PHE A 61 5.64 -7.34 8.79
N ASP A 62 6.24 -7.83 9.87
CA ASP A 62 6.43 -7.04 11.09
C ASP A 62 7.47 -5.91 10.88
N ASP A 63 8.39 -6.07 9.92
CA ASP A 63 9.43 -5.08 9.58
C ASP A 63 8.89 -3.89 8.75
N LEU A 64 7.72 -4.04 8.12
CA LEU A 64 7.14 -2.97 7.31
C LEU A 64 6.52 -1.88 8.19
N ARG A 65 6.90 -0.63 7.88
CA ARG A 65 6.45 0.53 8.64
C ARG A 65 4.93 0.74 8.51
N PRO A 66 4.25 1.17 9.60
CA PRO A 66 2.84 1.52 9.55
C PRO A 66 2.60 2.72 8.64
N LEU A 67 1.70 2.57 7.68
CA LEU A 67 1.34 3.60 6.71
C LEU A 67 0.18 4.43 7.23
N SER A 68 0.33 5.75 7.35
CA SER A 68 -0.75 6.62 7.79
C SER A 68 -1.40 7.31 6.60
N ILE A 69 -2.65 6.96 6.30
CA ILE A 69 -3.43 7.58 5.22
C ILE A 69 -4.39 8.59 5.84
N PRO A 70 -4.15 9.91 5.69
CA PRO A 70 -5.04 10.92 6.24
C PRO A 70 -6.39 10.91 5.51
N ARG A 71 -7.47 10.66 6.27
CA ARG A 71 -8.86 10.77 5.78
C ARG A 71 -9.48 12.16 5.97
N HIS A 72 -8.77 13.07 6.63
CA HIS A 72 -9.28 14.39 6.99
C HIS A 72 -8.53 15.49 6.22
N GLY A 73 -9.16 15.96 5.15
CA GLY A 73 -8.62 16.90 4.18
C GLY A 73 -9.46 16.79 2.91
N SER A 74 -9.35 17.76 1.99
CA SER A 74 -10.05 17.73 0.70
C SER A 74 -10.03 16.36 0.02
N LYS A 75 -11.00 16.11 -0.88
CA LYS A 75 -11.15 14.84 -1.63
C LYS A 75 -9.83 14.33 -2.24
N ASP A 76 -8.91 15.26 -2.50
CA ASP A 76 -7.56 15.07 -3.02
C ASP A 76 -6.53 15.25 -1.91
N LEU A 77 -5.65 14.26 -1.71
CA LEU A 77 -4.47 14.43 -0.84
C LEU A 77 -3.51 15.45 -1.45
N ASN A 78 -2.73 16.11 -0.59
CA ASN A 78 -1.59 16.89 -1.04
C ASN A 78 -0.67 15.98 -1.89
N LYS A 79 -0.28 16.45 -3.08
CA LYS A 79 0.63 15.74 -4.00
C LYS A 79 1.88 15.20 -3.31
N TYR A 80 2.43 15.93 -2.33
CA TYR A 80 3.61 15.50 -1.58
C TYR A 80 3.30 14.32 -0.67
N THR A 81 2.21 14.39 0.09
CA THR A 81 1.75 13.30 0.97
C THR A 81 1.36 12.07 0.17
N ALA A 82 0.66 12.25 -0.95
CA ALA A 82 0.30 11.14 -1.81
C ALA A 82 1.55 10.47 -2.42
N LYS A 83 2.55 11.27 -2.84
CA LYS A 83 3.82 10.73 -3.33
C LYS A 83 4.57 9.94 -2.25
N ASP A 84 4.65 10.46 -1.03
CA ASP A 84 5.28 9.76 0.11
C ASP A 84 4.61 8.41 0.40
N ILE A 85 3.27 8.38 0.37
CA ILE A 85 2.51 7.13 0.54
C ILE A 85 2.77 6.14 -0.61
N LEU A 86 2.78 6.62 -1.86
CA LEU A 86 3.07 5.76 -3.01
C LEU A 86 4.47 5.17 -2.95
N ASP A 87 5.46 5.95 -2.53
CA ASP A 87 6.85 5.50 -2.34
C ASP A 87 6.92 4.36 -1.32
N GLN A 88 6.20 4.49 -0.19
CA GLN A 88 6.09 3.39 0.77
C GLN A 88 5.41 2.15 0.19
N LEU A 89 4.32 2.31 -0.57
CA LEU A 89 3.63 1.18 -1.19
C LEU A 89 4.49 0.50 -2.29
N GLU A 90 5.37 1.25 -2.95
CA GLU A 90 6.33 0.71 -3.92
C GLU A 90 7.39 -0.14 -3.21
N LEU A 91 7.90 0.31 -2.06
CA LEU A 91 8.81 -0.48 -1.22
C LEU A 91 8.16 -1.77 -0.70
N ASP A 92 6.86 -1.75 -0.34
CA ASP A 92 6.13 -2.97 0.00
C ASP A 92 6.14 -3.96 -1.16
N ILE A 93 5.86 -3.50 -2.39
CA ILE A 93 5.86 -4.35 -3.59
C ILE A 93 7.23 -4.99 -3.77
N GLU A 94 8.31 -4.22 -3.69
CA GLU A 94 9.67 -4.74 -3.82
C GLU A 94 9.96 -5.81 -2.75
N LYS A 95 9.53 -5.60 -1.51
CA LYS A 95 9.67 -6.60 -0.44
C LYS A 95 8.90 -7.89 -0.70
N PHE A 96 7.69 -7.79 -1.25
CA PHE A 96 6.93 -8.96 -1.67
C PHE A 96 7.58 -9.67 -2.87
N GLU A 97 8.17 -8.93 -3.82
CA GLU A 97 8.93 -9.51 -4.93
C GLU A 97 10.15 -10.28 -4.42
N GLU A 98 10.94 -9.69 -3.51
CA GLU A 98 12.07 -10.37 -2.86
C GLU A 98 11.63 -11.67 -2.17
N LEU A 99 10.51 -11.64 -1.45
CA LEU A 99 9.97 -12.81 -0.75
C LEU A 99 9.52 -13.94 -1.72
N ILE A 100 9.01 -13.60 -2.91
CA ILE A 100 8.56 -14.56 -3.94
C ILE A 100 9.73 -15.15 -4.73
N GLU A 101 10.83 -14.43 -4.86
CA GLU A 101 12.03 -14.91 -5.56
C GLU A 101 12.93 -15.81 -4.72
N GLU A 102 12.78 -15.79 -3.39
CA GLU A 102 13.52 -16.61 -2.42
C GLU A 102 12.86 -17.97 -2.16
#